data_AF-H3D9J0-F1
#
_entry.id   AF-H3D9J0-F1
#
_cell.length_a   1.000
_cell.length_b   1.000
_cell.length_c   1.000
_cell.angle_alpha   90.00
_cell.angle_beta   90.00
_cell.angle_gamma   90.00
#
_symmetry.space_group_name_H-M   'P 1'
#
loop_
_entity.id
_entity.type
_entity.pdbx_description
1 polymer ?
#
loop_
_entity_poly.entity_id
_entity_poly.type
_entity_poly.pdbx_seq_one_letter_code
_entity_poly.pdbx_strand_id
1 'polypeptide(L)'
;SPTMVVLKRLVAPTEGVRHEQRETRAEVDGQELGSGTLLVAEARLSWLDGSGMGFSLEYPTIGLHAISRDVGAYPQEHLYVMVNGKLP
;
A
#
# COMPACT_ATOMS: atom_id res chain seq x y z
N SER A 1 -19.61 8.89 4.89
CA SER A 1 -19.63 7.89 3.81
C SER A 1 -18.24 7.31 3.68
N PRO A 2 -18.07 5.97 3.55
CA PRO A 2 -16.75 5.41 3.29
C PRO A 2 -16.20 6.01 1.98
N THR A 3 -14.93 6.42 2.00
CA THR A 3 -14.25 6.88 0.79
C THR A 3 -13.98 5.64 -0.06
N MET A 4 -14.58 5.56 -1.24
CA MET A 4 -14.30 4.48 -2.19
C MET A 4 -12.89 4.67 -2.76
N VAL A 5 -12.06 3.66 -2.61
CA VAL A 5 -10.70 3.63 -3.17
C VAL A 5 -10.78 3.11 -4.61
N VAL A 6 -10.25 3.88 -5.56
CA VAL A 6 -10.23 3.50 -6.97
C VAL A 6 -8.86 2.96 -7.32
N LEU A 7 -8.75 1.65 -7.52
CA LEU A 7 -7.52 1.04 -8.01
C LEU A 7 -7.27 1.45 -9.47
N LYS A 8 -6.00 1.64 -9.81
CA LYS A 8 -5.55 1.97 -11.16
C LYS A 8 -4.73 0.84 -11.72
N ARG A 9 -4.74 0.70 -13.05
CA ARG A 9 -3.78 -0.17 -13.73
C ARG A 9 -2.40 0.46 -13.58
N LEU A 10 -1.46 -0.28 -12.99
CA LEU A 10 -0.12 0.20 -12.76
C LEU A 10 0.89 -0.63 -13.55
N VAL A 11 1.97 0.04 -13.96
CA VAL A 11 3.19 -0.64 -14.36
C VAL A 11 4.04 -0.79 -13.11
N ALA A 12 4.28 -2.03 -12.70
CA ALA A 12 5.13 -2.32 -11.54
C ALA A 12 6.51 -1.66 -11.73
N PRO A 13 7.05 -0.98 -10.71
CA PRO A 13 8.42 -0.48 -10.79
C PRO A 13 9.39 -1.65 -10.99
N THR A 14 10.28 -1.54 -11.98
CA THR A 14 11.35 -2.52 -12.24
C THR A 14 12.73 -1.99 -11.85
N GLU A 15 12.89 -0.67 -11.78
CA GLU A 15 14.13 -0.01 -11.38
C GLU A 15 14.09 0.40 -9.91
N GLY A 16 15.24 0.31 -9.24
CA GLY A 16 15.39 0.76 -7.86
C GLY A 16 14.52 0.00 -6.85
N VAL A 17 13.98 -1.17 -7.18
CA VAL A 17 13.23 -2.01 -6.23
C VAL A 17 14.19 -2.50 -5.14
N ARG A 18 13.92 -2.13 -3.89
CA ARG A 18 14.70 -2.52 -2.72
C ARG A 18 14.05 -3.67 -1.95
N HIS A 19 12.74 -3.81 -2.03
CA HIS A 19 11.97 -4.88 -1.41
C HIS A 19 10.77 -5.27 -2.27
N GLU A 20 10.54 -6.57 -2.41
CA GLU A 20 9.33 -7.16 -2.98
C GLU A 20 8.75 -8.14 -1.95
N GLN A 21 7.46 -8.00 -1.65
CA GLN A 21 6.75 -8.91 -0.76
C GLN A 21 5.43 -9.34 -1.41
N ARG A 22 5.39 -10.61 -1.81
CA ARG A 22 4.17 -11.26 -2.33
C ARG A 22 3.21 -11.58 -1.20
N GLU A 23 2.00 -11.96 -1.55
CA GLU A 23 0.93 -12.37 -0.62
C GLU A 23 0.68 -11.35 0.50
N THR A 24 0.86 -10.06 0.19
CA THR A 24 0.68 -8.97 1.14
C THR A 24 -0.74 -8.45 1.02
N ARG A 25 -1.51 -8.50 2.12
CA ARG A 25 -2.84 -7.90 2.18
C ARG A 25 -2.74 -6.39 2.28
N ALA A 26 -3.60 -5.69 1.54
CA ALA A 26 -3.74 -4.24 1.63
C ALA A 26 -5.13 -3.87 2.15
N GLU A 27 -5.16 -2.89 3.04
CA GLU A 27 -6.36 -2.23 3.53
C GLU A 27 -6.17 -0.73 3.41
N VAL A 28 -7.22 -0.03 2.98
CA VAL A 28 -7.22 1.43 2.86
C VAL A 28 -8.52 1.95 3.45
N ASP A 29 -8.42 2.86 4.43
CA ASP A 29 -9.58 3.47 5.11
C ASP A 29 -10.62 2.44 5.60
N GLY A 30 -10.17 1.27 6.08
CA GLY A 30 -11.03 0.18 6.55
C GLY A 30 -11.57 -0.72 5.43
N GLN A 31 -11.26 -0.45 4.17
CA GLN A 31 -11.63 -1.29 3.03
C GLN A 31 -10.50 -2.25 2.69
N GLU A 32 -10.73 -3.55 2.89
CA GLU A 32 -9.81 -4.61 2.46
C GLU A 32 -9.81 -4.72 0.93
N LEU A 33 -8.61 -4.69 0.33
CA LEU A 33 -8.40 -4.78 -1.12
C LEU A 33 -8.01 -6.19 -1.57
N GLY A 34 -7.64 -7.07 -0.63
CA GLY A 34 -7.22 -8.45 -0.88
C GLY A 34 -5.70 -8.65 -0.84
N SER A 35 -5.24 -9.79 -1.36
CA SER A 35 -3.83 -10.19 -1.41
C SER A 35 -3.16 -9.73 -2.71
N GLY A 36 -1.93 -9.25 -2.62
CA GLY A 36 -1.16 -8.77 -3.76
C GLY A 36 0.34 -8.69 -3.46
N THR A 37 1.06 -7.91 -4.25
CA THR A 37 2.51 -7.71 -4.10
C THR A 37 2.81 -6.29 -3.68
N LEU A 38 3.47 -6.13 -2.53
CA LEU A 38 4.06 -4.86 -2.08
C LEU A 38 5.45 -4.70 -2.69
N LEU A 39 5.71 -3.56 -3.32
CA LEU A 39 6.98 -3.17 -3.88
C LEU A 39 7.44 -1.87 -3.22
N VAL A 40 8.61 -1.91 -2.58
CA VAL A 40 9.30 -0.72 -2.07
C VAL A 40 10.44 -0.41 -3.02
N ALA A 41 10.22 0.58 -3.90
CA ALA A 41 11.24 1.07 -4.82
C ALA A 41 11.75 2.44 -4.37
N GLU A 42 12.92 2.86 -4.83
CA GLU A 42 13.51 4.15 -4.48
C GLU A 42 12.63 5.36 -4.80
N ALA A 43 11.84 5.28 -5.89
CA ALA A 43 10.98 6.38 -6.31
C ALA A 43 9.62 6.38 -5.58
N ARG A 44 9.10 5.20 -5.22
CA ARG A 44 7.72 5.04 -4.72
C ARG A 44 7.48 3.69 -4.05
N LEU A 45 6.51 3.66 -3.16
CA LEU A 45 5.90 2.43 -2.66
C LEU A 45 4.72 2.06 -3.55
N SER A 46 4.57 0.81 -3.95
CA SER A 46 3.44 0.35 -4.76
C SER A 46 2.87 -0.94 -4.22
N TRP A 47 1.56 -1.12 -4.36
CA TRP A 47 0.91 -2.40 -4.15
C TRP A 47 0.06 -2.71 -5.37
N LEU A 48 0.15 -3.95 -5.88
CA LEU A 48 -0.65 -4.43 -7.00
C LEU A 48 -1.26 -5.80 -6.69
N ASP A 49 -2.50 -6.01 -7.11
CA ASP A 49 -3.13 -7.33 -7.12
C ASP A 49 -2.64 -8.20 -8.30
N GLY A 50 -3.12 -9.45 -8.37
CA GLY A 50 -2.77 -10.40 -9.44
C GLY A 50 -3.19 -9.98 -10.86
N SER A 51 -4.03 -8.94 -11.00
CA SER A 51 -4.48 -8.39 -12.29
C SER A 51 -3.67 -7.15 -12.73
N GLY A 52 -2.73 -6.70 -11.88
CA GLY A 52 -1.95 -5.47 -12.08
C GLY A 52 -2.71 -4.19 -11.73
N MET A 53 -3.82 -4.31 -10.99
CA MET A 53 -4.56 -3.17 -10.45
C MET A 53 -4.04 -2.87 -9.05
N GLY A 54 -3.92 -1.59 -8.69
CA GLY A 54 -3.32 -1.23 -7.42
C GLY A 54 -3.22 0.26 -7.16
N PHE A 55 -2.36 0.62 -6.22
CA PHE A 55 -2.00 2.01 -5.90
C PHE A 55 -0.49 2.19 -5.81
N SER A 56 -0.03 3.43 -6.00
CA SER A 56 1.37 3.81 -5.90
C SER A 56 1.48 5.14 -5.17
N LEU A 57 2.38 5.20 -4.20
CA LEU A 57 2.60 6.32 -3.30
C LEU A 57 4.01 6.85 -3.50
N GLU A 58 4.13 8.09 -3.96
CA GLU A 58 5.39 8.81 -3.94
C GLU A 58 5.75 9.15 -2.50
N TYR A 59 7.01 8.98 -2.09
CA TYR A 59 7.41 9.21 -0.69
C TYR A 59 7.02 10.58 -0.11
N PRO A 60 7.07 11.71 -0.86
CA PRO A 60 6.62 13.00 -0.34
C PRO A 60 5.14 13.05 0.06
N THR A 61 4.30 12.15 -0.45
CA THR A 61 2.88 12.06 -0.06
C THR A 61 2.66 11.22 1.19
N ILE A 62 3.66 10.46 1.66
CA ILE A 62 3.57 9.67 2.88
C ILE A 62 3.90 10.57 4.08
N GLY A 63 2.91 10.87 4.92
CA GLY A 63 3.10 11.64 6.14
C GLY A 63 3.70 10.84 7.29
N LEU A 64 3.35 9.56 7.40
CA LEU A 64 3.87 8.64 8.41
C LEU A 64 3.94 7.24 7.83
N HIS A 65 4.99 6.50 8.18
CA HIS A 65 5.04 5.06 8.02
C HIS A 65 5.64 4.43 9.28
N ALA A 66 5.10 3.28 9.68
CA ALA A 66 5.57 2.57 10.87
C ALA A 66 5.25 1.07 10.77
N ILE A 67 6.03 0.26 11.50
CA ILE A 67 5.61 -1.10 11.81
C ILE A 67 4.71 -1.01 13.05
N SER A 68 3.42 -1.25 12.86
CA SER A 68 2.44 -1.27 13.94
C SER A 68 2.34 -2.68 14.50
N ARG A 69 2.42 -2.79 15.82
CA ARG A 69 2.30 -4.04 16.59
C ARG A 69 1.10 -4.03 17.53
N ASP A 70 0.27 -3.00 17.45
CA ASP A 70 -0.92 -2.87 18.29
C ASP A 70 -2.01 -3.82 17.79
N VAL A 71 -2.06 -5.00 18.41
CA VAL A 71 -3.05 -6.04 18.10
C VAL A 71 -4.48 -5.65 18.48
N GLY A 72 -4.66 -4.59 19.29
CA GLY A 72 -5.98 -4.02 19.58
C GLY A 72 -6.53 -3.19 18.42
N ALA A 73 -5.66 -2.59 17.60
CA ALA A 73 -6.03 -1.81 16.43
C ALA A 73 -6.13 -2.66 15.15
N TYR A 74 -5.25 -3.63 14.97
CA TYR A 74 -5.26 -4.57 13.84
C TYR A 74 -4.70 -5.93 14.28
N PRO A 75 -5.32 -7.07 13.91
CA PRO A 75 -5.05 -8.36 14.56
C PRO A 75 -3.63 -8.94 14.40
N GLN A 76 -2.76 -8.30 13.61
CA GLN A 76 -1.40 -8.75 13.34
C GLN A 76 -0.43 -7.57 13.14
N GLU A 77 0.87 -7.82 13.29
CA GLU A 77 1.90 -6.83 12.92
C GLU A 77 1.74 -6.46 11.45
N HIS A 78 1.78 -5.16 11.15
CA HIS A 78 1.57 -4.66 9.79
C HIS A 78 2.35 -3.37 9.55
N LEU A 79 2.62 -3.09 8.28
CA LEU A 79 3.09 -1.78 7.85
C LEU A 79 1.89 -0.82 7.84
N TYR A 80 1.92 0.19 8.71
CA TYR A 80 0.96 1.28 8.71
C TYR A 80 1.52 2.46 7.90
N VAL A 81 0.70 3.00 7.00
CA VAL A 81 1.06 4.15 6.16
C VAL A 81 -0.06 5.18 6.20
N MET A 82 0.29 6.42 6.55
CA MET A 82 -0.61 7.57 6.48
C MET A 82 -0.21 8.44 5.30
N VAL A 83 -1.17 8.78 4.45
CA VAL A 83 -0.95 9.62 3.25
C VAL A 83 -1.49 11.02 3.50
N ASN A 84 -0.70 12.02 3.11
CA ASN A 84 -1.09 13.43 3.15
C ASN A 84 -2.11 13.69 2.04
N GLY A 85 -3.40 13.70 2.40
CA GLY A 85 -4.51 13.92 1.47
C GLY A 85 -5.31 12.65 1.18
N LYS A 86 -5.98 12.62 0.02
CA LYS A 86 -6.78 11.45 -0.39
C LYS A 86 -5.98 10.60 -1.37
N LEU A 87 -6.11 9.28 -1.25
CA LEU A 87 -5.65 8.37 -2.28
C LEU A 87 -6.49 8.59 -3.57
N PRO A 88 -5.84 8.84 -4.72
CA PRO A 88 -6.52 9.22 -5.94
C PRO A 88 -7.08 8.03 -6.72
#